data_AF-A0A846XFI7-F1
#
_entry.id   AF-A0A846XFI7-F1
#
_cell.length_a   1.000
_cell.length_b   1.000
_cell.length_c   1.000
_cell.angle_alpha   90.00
_cell.angle_beta   90.00
_cell.angle_gamma   90.00
#
_symmetry.space_group_name_H-M   'P 1'
#
loop_
_entity.id
_entity.type
_entity.pdbx_description
1 polymer ?
#
loop_
_entity_poly.entity_id
_entity_poly.type
_entity_poly.pdbx_seq_one_letter_code
_entity_poly.pdbx_strand_id
1 'polypeptide(L)' 'MTVTSVDLDPQLIERARALTGERSNRAVLDLALRRLIASKQKGAMIDGIAGLADLDNELGSPVVSPGESRSS' A
#
# COMPACT_ATOMS: atom_id res chain seq x y z
N MET A 1 13.46 -19.82 -4.07
CA MET A 1 12.49 -19.23 -3.12
C MET A 1 12.47 -20.08 -1.86
N THR A 2 12.72 -19.48 -0.70
CA THR A 2 12.63 -20.18 0.59
C THR A 2 11.16 -20.48 0.89
N VAL A 3 10.84 -21.73 1.21
CA VAL A 3 9.50 -22.13 1.63
C VAL A 3 9.49 -22.12 3.14
N THR A 4 8.60 -21.30 3.72
CA THR A 4 8.38 -21.22 5.17
C THR A 4 7.09 -21.94 5.49
N SER A 5 7.11 -22.85 6.47
CA SER A 5 5.89 -23.48 6.97
C SER A 5 5.24 -22.54 7.98
N VAL A 6 3.94 -22.30 7.81
CA VAL A 6 3.14 -21.45 8.69
C VAL A 6 1.86 -22.20 8.99
N ASP A 7 1.53 -22.31 10.27
CA ASP A 7 0.28 -22.93 10.68
C ASP A 7 -0.87 -21.95 10.48
N LEU A 8 -1.97 -22.42 9.91
CA LEU A 8 -3.09 -21.58 9.53
C LEU A 8 -4.39 -22.37 9.66
N ASP A 9 -5.43 -21.70 10.17
CA ASP A 9 -6.77 -22.27 10.19
C ASP A 9 -7.21 -22.65 8.75
N PRO A 10 -7.45 -23.95 8.48
CA PRO A 10 -7.88 -24.41 7.16
C PRO A 10 -9.19 -23.75 6.70
N GLN A 11 -10.11 -23.47 7.61
CA GLN A 11 -11.38 -22.82 7.27
C GLN A 11 -11.17 -21.36 6.85
N LEU A 12 -10.22 -20.68 7.49
CA LEU A 12 -9.90 -19.29 7.16
C LEU A 12 -9.29 -19.19 5.76
N ILE A 13 -8.32 -20.06 5.43
CA ILE A 13 -7.67 -20.00 4.11
C ILE A 13 -8.64 -20.40 2.99
N GLU A 14 -9.57 -21.32 3.26
CA GLU A 14 -10.60 -21.71 2.29
C GLU A 14 -11.57 -20.56 2.01
N ARG A 15 -12.08 -19.89 3.06
CA ARG A 15 -12.92 -18.70 2.91
C ARG A 15 -12.19 -17.59 2.17
N ALA A 16 -10.94 -17.32 2.52
CA ALA A 16 -10.13 -16.29 1.88
C ALA A 16 -9.92 -16.61 0.39
N ARG A 17 -9.71 -17.88 0.05
CA ARG A 17 -9.59 -18.33 -1.35
C ARG A 17 -10.90 -18.12 -2.12
N ALA A 18 -12.04 -18.48 -1.54
CA ALA A 18 -13.35 -18.28 -2.16
C ALA A 18 -13.65 -16.78 -2.41
N LEU A 19 -13.28 -15.91 -1.48
CA LEU A 19 -13.49 -14.45 -1.60
C LEU A 19 -12.52 -13.78 -2.59
N THR A 20 -11.32 -14.33 -2.77
CA THR A 20 -10.29 -13.72 -3.63
C THR A 20 -10.23 -14.35 -5.02
N GLY A 21 -10.76 -15.56 -5.20
CA GLY A 21 -10.66 -16.32 -6.46
C GLY A 21 -9.26 -16.90 -6.72
N GLU A 22 -8.37 -16.85 -5.72
CA GLU A 22 -6.97 -17.22 -5.89
C GLU A 22 -6.76 -18.73 -5.98
N ARG A 23 -5.77 -19.15 -6.76
CA ARG A 23 -5.53 -20.58 -7.02
C ARG A 23 -4.66 -21.27 -5.96
N SER A 24 -4.00 -20.52 -5.08
CA SER A 24 -3.08 -21.07 -4.07
C SER A 24 -3.14 -20.32 -2.75
N ASN A 25 -2.88 -21.03 -1.63
CA ASN A 25 -2.77 -20.42 -0.30
C ASN A 25 -1.71 -19.31 -0.27
N ARG A 26 -0.60 -19.54 -0.98
CA ARG A 26 0.49 -18.58 -1.10
C ARG A 26 0.03 -17.29 -1.78
N ALA A 27 -0.74 -17.38 -2.87
CA ALA A 27 -1.24 -16.21 -3.57
C ALA A 27 -2.23 -15.41 -2.70
N VAL A 28 -3.11 -16.11 -1.96
CA VAL A 28 -4.01 -15.48 -0.98
C VAL A 28 -3.21 -14.72 0.09
N LEU A 29 -2.18 -15.35 0.65
CA LEU A 29 -1.32 -14.76 1.68
C LEU A 29 -0.53 -13.56 1.14
N ASP A 30 0.05 -13.65 -0.06
CA ASP A 30 0.76 -12.54 -0.70
C ASP A 30 -0.17 -11.34 -0.93
N LEU A 31 -1.37 -11.61 -1.44
CA LEU A 31 -2.39 -10.58 -1.66
C LEU A 31 -2.82 -9.93 -0.35
N ALA A 32 -3.05 -10.71 0.70
CA ALA A 32 -3.41 -10.21 2.02
C ALA A 32 -2.31 -9.32 2.61
N LEU A 33 -1.04 -9.74 2.53
CA LEU A 33 0.11 -8.97 3.00
C LEU A 33 0.26 -7.65 2.24
N ARG A 34 0.17 -7.66 0.91
CA ARG A 34 0.21 -6.44 0.10
C ARG A 34 -0.89 -5.46 0.48
N ARG A 35 -2.12 -5.95 0.65
CA ARG A 35 -3.27 -5.12 1.06
C ARG A 35 -3.11 -4.57 2.47
N LEU A 36 -2.57 -5.34 3.40
CA LEU A 36 -2.29 -4.88 4.76
C LEU A 36 -1.25 -3.77 4.77
N ILE A 37 -0.13 -3.95 4.07
CA ILE A 37 0.92 -2.94 3.95
C ILE A 37 0.36 -1.66 3.34
N ALA A 38 -0.37 -1.77 2.23
CA ALA A 38 -0.99 -0.63 1.56
C ALA A 38 -2.00 0.09 2.48
N SER A 39 -2.82 -0.66 3.22
CA SER A 39 -3.78 -0.12 4.18
C SER A 39 -3.09 0.68 5.29
N LYS A 40 -1.97 0.17 5.83
CA LYS A 40 -1.19 0.86 6.87
C LYS A 40 -0.44 2.08 6.33
N GLN A 41 0.13 1.99 5.13
CA GLN A 41 0.78 3.13 4.48
C GLN A 41 -0.22 4.23 4.11
N LYS A 42 -1.45 3.88 3.73
CA LYS A 42 -2.50 4.87 3.47
C LYS A 42 -2.87 5.65 4.72
N GLY A 43 -2.94 5.00 5.88
CA GLY A 43 -3.16 5.68 7.17
C GLY A 43 -2.06 6.71 7.43
N ALA A 44 -0.80 6.30 7.34
CA ALA A 44 0.34 7.19 7.52
C ALA A 44 0.38 8.35 6.50
N MET A 45 -0.06 8.11 5.26
CA MET A 45 -0.19 9.16 4.24
C MET A 45 -1.28 10.17 4.61
N ILE A 46 -2.44 9.71 5.09
CA ILE A 46 -3.53 10.59 5.52
C ILE A 46 -3.09 11.42 6.73
N ASP A 47 -2.45 10.80 7.72
CA ASP A 47 -1.91 11.49 8.90
C ASP A 47 -0.86 12.53 8.50
N GLY A 48 0.00 12.21 7.52
CA GLY A 48 0.97 13.14 6.95
C GLY A 48 0.33 14.35 6.27
N ILE A 49 -0.74 14.14 5.49
CA ILE A 49 -1.48 15.25 4.85
C ILE A 49 -2.21 16.09 5.90
N ALA A 50 -2.82 15.48 6.91
CA ALA A 50 -3.49 16.20 8.00
C ALA A 50 -2.52 17.02 8.86
N GLY A 51 -1.24 16.62 8.90
CA GLY A 51 -0.17 17.35 9.57
C GLY A 51 0.48 18.47 8.74
N LEU A 52 0.14 18.63 7.46
CA LEU A 52 0.60 19.76 6.65
C LEU A 52 -0.13 21.03 7.10
N ALA A 53 0.62 21.98 7.65
CA ALA A 53 0.18 23.36 7.83
C ALA A 53 0.52 24.18 6.57
N ASP A 54 -0.19 25.30 6.35
CA ASP A 54 -0.01 26.20 5.19
C ASP A 54 -0.43 25.67 3.81
N LEU A 55 -1.22 24.60 3.75
CA LEU A 55 -1.73 24.05 2.48
C LEU A 55 -2.46 25.10 1.61
N ASP A 56 -3.25 25.98 2.22
CA ASP A 56 -3.97 27.04 1.51
C ASP A 56 -3.02 28.03 0.80
N ASN A 57 -1.84 28.28 1.38
CA ASN A 57 -0.81 29.15 0.80
C ASN A 57 -0.01 28.43 -0.30
N GLU A 58 0.11 27.09 -0.25
CA GLU A 58 0.92 26.30 -1.17
C GLU A 58 0.18 25.78 -2.41
N LEU A 59 -1.15 25.69 -2.38
CA LEU A 59 -1.97 25.21 -3.51
C LEU A 59 -1.85 26.07 -4.77
N GLY A 60 -1.39 27.32 -4.65
CA GLY A 60 -1.12 28.23 -5.76
C GLY A 60 0.36 28.38 -6.12
N SER A 61 1.26 27.65 -5.47
CA SER A 61 2.69 27.78 -5.70
C SER A 61 3.09 27.28 -7.10
N PRO A 62 4.00 27.97 -7.79
CA PRO A 62 4.46 27.55 -9.11
C PRO A 62 5.12 26.17 -9.03
N VAL A 63 4.59 25.21 -9.79
CA VAL A 63 5.11 23.85 -9.87
C VAL A 63 6.28 23.81 -10.86
N VAL A 64 7.47 23.46 -10.38
CA VAL A 64 8.65 23.24 -11.23
C VAL A 64 8.65 21.80 -11.70
N SER A 65 8.72 21.57 -13.00
CA SER A 65 8.81 20.21 -13.53
C SER A 65 10.21 19.64 -13.26
N PRO A 66 10.35 18.36 -12.84
CA PRO A 66 11.65 17.72 -12.66
C PRO A 66 12.35 17.54 -14.02
N GLY A 67 13.00 18.60 -14.47
CA GLY A 67 13.62 18.73 -15.79
C GLY A 67 14.06 20.16 -16.13
N GLU A 68 13.48 21.17 -15.47
CA GLU A 68 13.82 22.58 -15.73
C GLU A 68 15.08 23.06 -14.97
N SER A 69 15.53 22.33 -13.94
CA SER A 69 16.66 22.75 -13.10
C SER A 69 18.06 22.44 -13.68
N ARG A 70 18.25 22.56 -15.00
CA ARG A 70 19.58 22.61 -15.62
C ARG A 70 19.57 23.45 -16.88
N SER A 71 19.61 24.77 -16.73
CA SER A 71 20.19 25.69 -17.72
C SER A 71 20.31 27.08 -17.10
N SER A 72 21.43 27.36 -16.44
CA SER A 72 22.14 28.65 -16.44
C SER A 72 23.43 28.51 -15.66
#